data_AF-A0A4R0YQP9-F1
#
_entry.id   AF-A0A4R0YQP9-F1
#
_cell.length_a   1.000
_cell.length_b   1.000
_cell.length_c   1.000
_cell.angle_alpha   90.00
_cell.angle_beta   90.00
_cell.angle_gamma   90.00
#
_symmetry.space_group_name_H-M   'P 1'
#
loop_
_entity.id
_entity.type
_entity.pdbx_description
1 polymer ?
#
loop_
_entity_poly.entity_id
_entity_poly.type
_entity_poly.pdbx_seq_one_letter_code
_entity_poly.pdbx_strand_id
1 'polypeptide(L)'
;MKKLASALLLVCASAHASDDGLAHANYAQLQAQALVASATTWGQDYLRALYGNPVLKQASDLLQRCAKLAPTPHEEFDVVGVVKEDQRLAYAHVQPETPVTVCFRDGLAQIDFPSAGAHAPLAVSLHYEASLWMPLSPFLPPGAIPRPPAPPSAPASLPERINAPPVQYPLQALAANEGGTAIVLVGVNAAGGVDFVRLQTSSGRADIDASAMDHARRTLFKPAMANLKPIARTVRIPYNFSFDAWPADKAAMVADYVHAVGDEIARHWTPPSPASAGSHCVLGISQQADGTITDAEPLDTCELDDNARASLVQAVKSMGALPTVGYDKVFRPWFVFDVVTK
;
A
#
# COMPACT_ATOMS: atom_id res chain seq x y z
N MET A 1 31.47 -6.57 -42.73
CA MET A 1 32.65 -6.33 -41.87
C MET A 1 32.94 -4.84 -41.61
N LYS A 2 32.79 -3.90 -42.57
CA LYS A 2 32.99 -2.45 -42.31
C LYS A 2 31.98 -1.78 -41.35
N LYS A 3 30.73 -2.25 -41.28
CA LYS A 3 29.70 -1.68 -40.38
C LYS A 3 29.88 -2.03 -38.89
N LEU A 4 30.49 -3.17 -38.57
CA LEU A 4 30.81 -3.54 -37.17
C LEU A 4 32.01 -2.75 -36.62
N ALA A 5 32.98 -2.42 -37.48
CA ALA A 5 34.09 -1.55 -37.08
C ALA A 5 33.63 -0.11 -36.76
N SER A 6 32.69 0.46 -37.53
CA SER A 6 32.14 1.79 -37.24
C SER A 6 31.27 1.85 -35.98
N ALA A 7 30.55 0.79 -35.63
CA ALA A 7 29.77 0.76 -34.38
C ALA A 7 30.68 0.63 -33.15
N LEU A 8 31.78 -0.11 -33.25
CA LEU A 8 32.76 -0.24 -32.17
C LEU A 8 33.58 1.06 -31.97
N LEU A 9 33.88 1.79 -33.05
CA LEU A 9 34.52 3.11 -32.96
C LEU A 9 33.63 4.21 -32.36
N LEU A 10 32.30 4.13 -32.52
CA LEU A 10 31.36 5.09 -31.91
C LEU A 10 31.19 4.89 -30.39
N VAL A 11 31.33 3.65 -29.90
CA VAL A 11 31.27 3.33 -28.46
C VAL A 11 32.55 3.75 -27.74
N CYS A 12 33.71 3.73 -28.39
CA CYS A 12 34.95 4.24 -27.78
C CYS A 12 35.01 5.79 -27.70
N ALA A 13 34.35 6.50 -28.62
CA ALA A 13 34.35 7.97 -28.64
C ALA A 13 33.48 8.60 -27.53
N SER A 14 32.58 7.83 -26.92
CA SER A 14 31.70 8.29 -25.83
C SER A 14 32.29 8.08 -24.43
N ALA A 15 33.43 7.40 -24.32
CA ALA A 15 34.16 7.25 -23.05
C ALA A 15 35.11 8.42 -22.75
N HIS A 16 35.42 9.27 -23.74
CA HIS A 16 36.27 10.45 -23.60
C HIS A 16 35.45 11.72 -23.93
N ALA A 17 34.48 12.06 -23.08
CA ALA A 17 33.85 13.37 -23.15
C ALA A 17 34.86 14.45 -22.75
N SER A 18 34.91 15.58 -23.47
CA SER A 18 35.73 16.72 -23.06
C SER A 18 35.26 17.29 -21.71
N ASP A 19 36.17 17.87 -20.91
CA ASP A 19 35.84 18.44 -19.59
C ASP A 19 34.69 19.48 -19.69
N ASP A 20 34.65 20.27 -20.76
CA ASP A 20 33.55 21.23 -21.04
C ASP A 20 32.19 20.56 -21.24
N GLY A 21 32.15 19.36 -21.84
CA GLY A 21 30.92 18.59 -22.02
C GLY A 21 30.43 17.94 -20.73
N LEU A 22 31.35 17.58 -19.84
CA LEU A 22 31.08 17.01 -18.53
C LEU A 22 30.60 18.07 -17.53
N ALA A 23 31.08 19.30 -17.65
CA ALA A 23 30.69 20.42 -16.79
C ALA A 23 29.19 20.78 -16.86
N HIS A 24 28.54 20.44 -17.97
CA HIS A 24 27.11 20.69 -18.21
C HIS A 24 26.27 19.40 -18.23
N ALA A 25 26.87 18.25 -17.94
CA ALA A 25 26.16 16.97 -17.95
C ALA A 25 25.23 16.86 -16.74
N ASN A 26 23.99 16.45 -16.98
CA ASN A 26 23.04 16.13 -15.92
C ASN A 26 23.30 14.75 -15.31
N TYR A 27 22.62 14.45 -14.20
CA TYR A 27 22.74 13.18 -13.49
C TYR A 27 22.71 11.94 -14.40
N ALA A 28 21.70 11.84 -15.29
CA ALA A 28 21.52 10.67 -16.15
C ALA A 28 22.65 10.53 -17.19
N GLN A 29 23.17 11.65 -17.69
CA GLN A 29 24.29 11.66 -18.63
C GLN A 29 25.59 11.18 -17.96
N LEU A 30 25.90 11.68 -16.77
CA LEU A 30 27.07 11.24 -16.00
C LEU A 30 26.94 9.77 -15.56
N GLN A 31 25.75 9.34 -15.15
CA GLN A 31 25.48 7.95 -14.80
C GLN A 31 25.72 7.00 -15.98
N ALA A 32 25.23 7.36 -17.18
CA ALA A 32 25.44 6.56 -18.38
C ALA A 32 26.93 6.45 -18.75
N GLN A 33 27.68 7.54 -18.62
CA GLN A 33 29.12 7.53 -18.87
C GLN A 33 29.90 6.72 -17.84
N ALA A 34 29.54 6.82 -16.55
CA ALA A 34 30.12 5.99 -15.50
C ALA A 34 29.88 4.50 -15.76
N LEU A 35 28.68 4.12 -16.22
CA LEU A 35 28.36 2.75 -16.59
C LEU A 35 29.25 2.26 -17.75
N VAL A 36 29.44 3.07 -18.78
CA VAL A 36 30.35 2.76 -19.91
C VAL A 36 31.78 2.60 -19.42
N ALA A 37 32.27 3.51 -18.59
CA ALA A 37 33.61 3.44 -18.02
C ALA A 37 33.83 2.14 -17.24
N SER A 38 32.84 1.70 -16.45
CA SER A 38 32.90 0.46 -15.67
C SER A 38 33.02 -0.81 -16.51
N ALA A 39 32.51 -0.79 -17.74
CA ALA A 39 32.60 -1.93 -18.66
C ALA A 39 33.99 -2.07 -19.30
N THR A 40 34.87 -1.08 -19.12
CA THR A 40 36.23 -1.09 -19.67
C THR A 40 37.22 -1.78 -18.74
N THR A 41 38.29 -2.36 -19.30
CA THR A 41 39.38 -2.95 -18.51
C THR A 41 39.98 -1.96 -17.52
N TRP A 42 40.20 -0.73 -17.97
CA TRP A 42 40.75 0.31 -17.11
C TRP A 42 39.75 0.77 -16.02
N GLY A 43 38.44 0.82 -16.30
CA GLY A 43 37.43 1.07 -15.26
C GLY A 43 37.45 -0.02 -14.17
N GLN A 44 37.71 -1.28 -14.56
CA GLN A 44 37.90 -2.38 -13.61
C GLN A 44 39.22 -2.27 -12.82
N ASP A 45 40.29 -1.75 -13.42
CA ASP A 45 41.54 -1.43 -12.72
C ASP A 45 41.34 -0.29 -11.72
N TYR A 46 40.62 0.76 -12.13
CA TYR A 46 40.27 1.90 -11.28
C TYR A 46 39.41 1.46 -10.10
N LEU A 47 38.44 0.58 -10.33
CA LEU A 47 37.63 -0.05 -9.28
C LEU A 47 38.50 -0.74 -8.22
N ARG A 48 39.48 -1.54 -8.64
CA ARG A 48 40.42 -2.19 -7.72
C ARG A 48 41.23 -1.18 -6.93
N ALA A 49 41.68 -0.09 -7.57
CA ALA A 49 42.37 0.98 -6.88
C ALA A 49 41.46 1.69 -5.86
N LEU A 50 40.18 1.90 -6.19
CA LEU A 50 39.21 2.54 -5.30
C LEU A 50 38.90 1.68 -4.07
N TYR A 51 38.67 0.37 -4.23
CA TYR A 51 38.45 -0.55 -3.12
C TYR A 51 39.69 -0.74 -2.22
N GLY A 52 40.89 -0.54 -2.75
CA GLY A 52 42.14 -0.59 -1.99
C GLY A 52 42.55 0.73 -1.34
N ASN A 53 41.79 1.82 -1.52
CA ASN A 53 42.17 3.17 -1.11
C ASN A 53 41.38 3.64 0.13
N PRO A 54 41.95 4.51 1.00
CA PRO A 54 41.25 5.08 2.16
C PRO A 54 39.97 5.87 1.84
N VAL A 55 39.75 6.28 0.59
CA VAL A 55 38.58 7.05 0.13
C VAL A 55 37.25 6.44 0.57
N LEU A 56 37.09 5.11 0.53
CA LEU A 56 35.82 4.49 0.92
C LEU A 56 35.59 4.55 2.44
N LYS A 57 36.67 4.47 3.22
CA LYS A 57 36.62 4.69 4.67
C LYS A 57 36.30 6.14 5.00
N GLN A 58 36.95 7.09 4.32
CA GLN A 58 36.70 8.52 4.49
C GLN A 58 35.27 8.90 4.09
N ALA A 59 34.73 8.28 3.04
CA ALA A 59 33.34 8.39 2.65
C ALA A 59 32.42 7.83 3.75
N SER A 60 32.69 6.64 4.31
CA SER A 60 31.94 6.10 5.45
C SER A 60 31.90 7.07 6.64
N ASP A 61 33.06 7.59 7.05
CA ASP A 61 33.18 8.56 8.15
C ASP A 61 32.41 9.86 7.84
N LEU A 62 32.41 10.30 6.58
CA LEU A 62 31.65 11.46 6.12
C LEU A 62 30.14 11.22 6.21
N LEU A 63 29.67 10.06 5.76
CA LEU A 63 28.26 9.69 5.81
C LEU A 63 27.75 9.70 7.26
N GLN A 64 28.54 9.16 8.19
CA GLN A 64 28.21 9.19 9.63
C GLN A 64 28.13 10.63 10.18
N ARG A 65 28.98 11.55 9.71
CA ARG A 65 28.89 12.97 10.11
C ARG A 65 27.63 13.64 9.54
N CYS A 66 27.33 13.41 8.26
CA CYS A 66 26.14 13.98 7.61
C CYS A 66 24.83 13.41 8.19
N ALA A 67 24.78 12.13 8.56
CA ALA A 67 23.61 11.50 9.16
C ALA A 67 23.21 12.11 10.51
N LYS A 68 24.12 12.82 11.21
CA LYS A 68 23.78 13.58 12.43
C LYS A 68 22.87 14.78 12.18
N LEU A 69 22.80 15.27 10.93
CA LEU A 69 21.94 16.39 10.54
C LEU A 69 20.46 15.97 10.43
N ALA A 70 20.20 14.74 9.99
CA ALA A 70 18.87 14.14 9.94
C ALA A 70 19.01 12.60 9.84
N PRO A 71 18.57 11.82 10.84
CA PRO A 71 18.73 10.38 10.80
C PRO A 71 17.72 9.72 9.85
N THR A 72 18.15 9.35 8.64
CA THR A 72 17.42 8.43 7.73
C THR A 72 18.33 7.26 7.29
N PRO A 73 18.56 6.26 8.16
CA PRO A 73 19.58 5.23 7.96
C PRO A 73 19.17 4.07 7.02
N HIS A 74 18.09 4.21 6.24
CA HIS A 74 17.52 3.13 5.41
C HIS A 74 17.34 3.51 3.93
N GLU A 75 17.89 4.63 3.49
CA GLU A 75 17.76 5.10 2.11
C GLU A 75 18.99 4.69 1.28
N GLU A 76 18.74 4.06 0.13
CA GLU A 76 19.73 3.86 -0.93
C GLU A 76 19.86 5.15 -1.73
N PHE A 77 21.09 5.56 -2.05
CA PHE A 77 21.33 6.75 -2.87
C PHE A 77 22.59 6.61 -3.74
N ASP A 78 22.61 7.37 -4.82
CA ASP A 78 23.70 7.39 -5.81
C ASP A 78 24.32 8.77 -5.87
N VAL A 79 25.66 8.83 -5.85
CA VAL A 79 26.43 10.04 -6.15
C VAL A 79 27.18 9.82 -7.46
N VAL A 80 26.82 10.60 -8.48
CA VAL A 80 27.53 10.61 -9.77
C VAL A 80 28.41 11.84 -9.85
N GLY A 81 29.53 11.74 -10.54
CA GLY A 81 30.44 12.87 -10.75
C GLY A 81 31.63 12.48 -11.59
N VAL A 82 32.61 13.37 -11.70
CA VAL A 82 33.77 13.21 -12.56
C VAL A 82 35.04 13.35 -11.73
N VAL A 83 35.88 12.32 -11.69
CA VAL A 83 37.21 12.38 -11.10
C VAL A 83 38.15 13.05 -12.09
N LYS A 84 38.65 14.23 -11.73
CA LYS A 84 39.59 15.01 -12.53
C LYS A 84 41.04 14.54 -12.31
N GLU A 85 41.97 15.11 -13.08
CA GLU A 85 43.42 14.81 -12.99
C GLU A 85 44.00 15.10 -11.60
N ASP A 86 43.46 16.12 -10.92
CA ASP A 86 43.82 16.51 -9.56
C ASP A 86 43.19 15.60 -8.48
N GLN A 87 42.60 14.46 -8.87
CA GLN A 87 41.96 13.48 -7.98
C GLN A 87 40.70 13.97 -7.29
N ARG A 88 40.16 15.12 -7.70
CA ARG A 88 38.94 15.69 -7.11
C ARG A 88 37.71 15.22 -7.86
N LEU A 89 36.64 14.94 -7.12
CA LEU A 89 35.32 14.71 -7.69
C LEU A 89 34.67 16.06 -8.03
N ALA A 90 34.49 16.32 -9.32
CA ALA A 90 33.81 17.48 -9.87
C ALA A 90 32.43 17.13 -10.42
N TYR A 91 31.60 18.16 -10.63
CA TYR A 91 30.25 18.03 -11.22
C TYR A 91 29.38 16.98 -10.54
N ALA A 92 29.49 16.90 -9.20
CA ALA A 92 28.80 15.86 -8.45
C ALA A 92 27.29 16.14 -8.40
N HIS A 93 26.50 15.11 -8.65
CA HIS A 93 25.05 15.09 -8.47
C HIS A 93 24.67 13.92 -7.57
N VAL A 94 23.54 14.04 -6.87
CA VAL A 94 23.07 12.99 -5.95
C VAL A 94 21.58 12.72 -6.14
N GLN A 95 21.16 11.46 -6.03
CA GLN A 95 19.75 11.08 -6.02
C GLN A 95 19.46 9.99 -4.97
N PRO A 96 18.36 10.11 -4.20
CA PRO A 96 17.48 11.29 -4.10
C PRO A 96 18.19 12.47 -3.40
N GLU A 97 17.75 13.70 -3.69
CA GLU A 97 18.25 14.90 -3.03
C GLU A 97 17.57 15.09 -1.67
N THR A 98 18.32 14.87 -0.59
CA THR A 98 17.92 15.06 0.80
C THR A 98 18.99 15.87 1.52
N PRO A 99 18.72 16.47 2.70
CA PRO A 99 19.74 17.20 3.45
C PRO A 99 20.99 16.37 3.75
N VAL A 100 20.84 15.06 3.98
CA VAL A 100 21.95 14.14 4.23
C VAL A 100 22.74 13.87 2.96
N THR A 101 22.06 13.58 1.85
CA THR A 101 22.71 13.18 0.59
C THR A 101 23.39 14.37 -0.08
N VAL A 102 22.86 15.59 0.09
CA VAL A 102 23.49 16.86 -0.30
C VAL A 102 24.76 17.13 0.50
N CYS A 103 24.70 17.01 1.84
CA CYS A 103 25.89 17.11 2.70
C CYS A 103 26.98 16.12 2.28
N PHE A 104 26.57 14.88 1.99
CA PHE A 104 27.47 13.81 1.61
C PHE A 104 28.13 14.05 0.25
N ARG A 105 27.36 14.44 -0.77
CA ARG A 105 27.86 14.84 -2.10
C ARG A 105 28.91 15.94 -1.99
N ASP A 106 28.59 17.01 -1.25
CA ASP A 106 29.49 18.18 -1.13
C ASP A 106 30.77 17.82 -0.37
N GLY A 107 30.69 16.93 0.61
CA GLY A 107 31.85 16.41 1.32
C GLY A 107 32.68 15.43 0.50
N LEU A 108 32.07 14.61 -0.36
CA LEU A 108 32.80 13.70 -1.26
C LEU A 108 33.65 14.48 -2.26
N ALA A 109 33.15 15.63 -2.73
CA ALA A 109 33.92 16.54 -3.58
C ALA A 109 35.20 17.07 -2.89
N GLN A 110 35.33 16.89 -1.56
CA GLN A 110 36.49 17.28 -0.76
C GLN A 110 37.50 16.16 -0.48
N ILE A 111 37.22 14.93 -0.92
CA ILE A 111 38.07 13.77 -0.69
C ILE A 111 38.94 13.50 -1.93
N ASP A 112 40.18 13.08 -1.72
CA ASP A 112 41.09 12.69 -2.81
C ASP A 112 40.79 11.25 -3.27
N PHE A 113 40.41 11.12 -4.54
CA PHE A 113 40.16 9.83 -5.19
C PHE A 113 41.48 9.23 -5.73
N PRO A 114 41.53 7.92 -6.03
CA PRO A 114 42.66 7.36 -6.77
C PRO A 114 42.86 8.08 -8.10
N SER A 115 44.11 8.20 -8.54
CA SER A 115 44.44 8.76 -9.85
C SER A 115 43.79 7.97 -10.98
N ALA A 116 43.04 8.65 -11.84
CA ALA A 116 42.55 8.10 -13.09
C ALA A 116 43.64 8.08 -14.20
N GLY A 117 44.82 8.65 -13.94
CA GLY A 117 45.93 8.70 -14.89
C GLY A 117 45.54 9.35 -16.22
N ALA A 118 45.97 8.76 -17.33
CA ALA A 118 45.71 9.25 -18.70
C ALA A 118 44.23 9.20 -19.12
N HIS A 119 43.34 8.70 -18.27
CA HIS A 119 41.91 8.54 -18.53
C HIS A 119 41.06 9.49 -17.67
N ALA A 120 41.70 10.43 -16.96
CA ALA A 120 41.00 11.60 -16.44
C ALA A 120 40.62 12.54 -17.60
N PRO A 121 39.46 13.22 -17.55
CA PRO A 121 38.40 13.12 -16.55
C PRO A 121 37.59 11.81 -16.64
N LEU A 122 37.31 11.19 -15.48
CA LEU A 122 36.58 9.92 -15.38
C LEU A 122 35.21 10.07 -14.71
N ALA A 123 34.13 9.77 -15.42
CA ALA A 123 32.81 9.66 -14.81
C ALA A 123 32.71 8.45 -13.87
N VAL A 124 32.22 8.66 -12.65
CA VAL A 124 32.00 7.63 -11.61
C VAL A 124 30.57 7.73 -11.06
N SER A 125 30.01 6.61 -10.56
CA SER A 125 28.65 6.52 -10.02
C SER A 125 28.63 5.69 -8.74
N LEU A 126 28.87 6.35 -7.61
CA LEU A 126 29.01 5.72 -6.31
C LEU A 126 27.64 5.43 -5.68
N HIS A 127 27.28 4.15 -5.62
CA HIS A 127 26.07 3.67 -4.95
C HIS A 127 26.33 3.38 -3.47
N TYR A 128 25.47 3.91 -2.59
CA TYR A 128 25.55 3.75 -1.15
C TYR A 128 24.24 3.23 -0.57
N GLU A 129 24.36 2.31 0.39
CA GLU A 129 23.28 1.95 1.30
C GLU A 129 23.60 2.50 2.69
N ALA A 130 22.76 3.40 3.19
CA ALA A 130 22.97 4.08 4.48
C ALA A 130 23.02 3.11 5.68
N SER A 131 22.53 1.89 5.54
CA SER A 131 22.52 0.86 6.58
C SER A 131 23.86 0.10 6.70
N LEU A 132 24.61 0.00 5.59
CA LEU A 132 25.82 -0.82 5.50
C LEU A 132 27.11 -0.02 5.70
N TRP A 133 27.00 1.31 5.75
CA TRP A 133 28.12 2.25 5.98
C TRP A 133 29.30 2.03 5.03
N MET A 134 29.06 1.44 3.86
CA MET A 134 30.04 1.17 2.82
C MET A 134 29.40 1.37 1.44
N PRO A 135 30.17 1.77 0.42
CA PRO A 135 29.68 1.81 -0.94
C PRO A 135 29.46 0.39 -1.46
N LEU A 136 28.28 0.15 -2.03
CA LEU A 136 27.89 -1.14 -2.59
C LEU A 136 28.46 -1.35 -4.01
N SER A 137 28.60 -0.27 -4.79
CA SER A 137 29.35 -0.28 -6.05
C SER A 137 29.65 1.13 -6.58
N PRO A 138 30.90 1.42 -6.99
CA PRO A 138 31.31 2.73 -7.53
C PRO A 138 30.84 3.08 -8.95
N PHE A 139 30.20 2.15 -9.67
CA PHE A 139 29.77 2.38 -11.04
C PHE A 139 28.47 1.68 -11.46
N LEU A 140 27.83 0.91 -10.57
CA LEU A 140 26.63 0.16 -10.90
C LEU A 140 25.47 0.76 -10.11
N PRO A 141 24.55 1.48 -10.76
CA PRO A 141 23.30 1.85 -10.11
C PRO A 141 22.47 0.59 -9.82
N PRO A 142 21.47 0.68 -8.92
CA PRO A 142 20.51 -0.39 -8.70
C PRO A 142 19.94 -0.88 -10.04
N GLY A 143 20.23 -2.13 -10.42
CA GLY A 143 19.69 -2.76 -11.64
C GLY A 143 20.60 -2.81 -12.89
N ALA A 144 21.86 -2.38 -12.82
CA ALA A 144 22.77 -2.40 -13.98
C ALA A 144 23.42 -3.75 -14.32
N ILE A 145 23.28 -4.78 -13.46
CA ILE A 145 23.54 -6.16 -13.91
C ILE A 145 22.30 -6.60 -14.69
N PRO A 146 22.40 -7.00 -15.98
CA PRO A 146 21.33 -7.74 -16.60
C PRO A 146 21.18 -9.04 -15.81
N ARG A 147 20.24 -9.02 -14.86
CA ARG A 147 19.87 -10.19 -14.09
C ARG A 147 19.50 -11.23 -15.16
N PRO A 148 20.10 -12.43 -15.17
CA PRO A 148 19.45 -13.57 -15.81
C PRO A 148 17.99 -13.47 -15.37
N PRO A 149 17.00 -13.48 -16.28
CA PRO A 149 15.61 -13.23 -15.92
C PRO A 149 15.35 -14.08 -14.68
N ALA A 150 15.03 -13.41 -13.56
CA ALA A 150 14.81 -14.11 -12.31
C ALA A 150 13.84 -15.24 -12.66
N PRO A 151 14.12 -16.51 -12.30
CA PRO A 151 13.15 -17.57 -12.50
C PRO A 151 11.84 -17.01 -11.97
N PRO A 152 10.76 -16.98 -12.78
CA PRO A 152 9.58 -16.18 -12.49
C PRO A 152 9.24 -16.41 -11.03
N SER A 153 9.43 -15.38 -10.19
CA SER A 153 9.09 -15.48 -8.79
C SER A 153 7.63 -15.86 -8.81
N ALA A 154 7.30 -17.04 -8.28
CA ALA A 154 5.94 -17.54 -8.30
C ALA A 154 5.05 -16.38 -7.87
N PRO A 155 4.04 -16.00 -8.68
CA PRO A 155 3.23 -14.84 -8.37
C PRO A 155 2.77 -14.99 -6.94
N ALA A 156 2.95 -13.94 -6.14
CA ALA A 156 2.52 -13.99 -4.75
C ALA A 156 1.10 -14.56 -4.71
N SER A 157 0.81 -15.45 -3.76
CA SER A 157 -0.55 -15.96 -3.63
C SER A 157 -1.47 -14.83 -3.18
N LEU A 158 -2.76 -14.93 -3.46
CA LEU A 158 -3.74 -14.06 -2.82
C LEU A 158 -4.01 -14.57 -1.40
N PRO A 159 -4.47 -13.69 -0.49
CA PRO A 159 -5.08 -14.12 0.75
C PRO A 159 -6.24 -15.07 0.47
N GLU A 160 -6.36 -16.13 1.26
CA GLU A 160 -7.39 -17.15 1.12
C GLU A 160 -8.30 -17.14 2.35
N ARG A 161 -9.62 -17.30 2.16
CA ARG A 161 -10.57 -17.35 3.27
C ARG A 161 -10.51 -18.73 3.93
N ILE A 162 -10.11 -18.81 5.19
CA ILE A 162 -9.99 -20.08 5.93
C ILE A 162 -11.21 -20.38 6.79
N ASN A 163 -11.86 -19.34 7.30
CA ASN A 163 -13.12 -19.45 8.03
C ASN A 163 -13.94 -18.20 7.73
N ALA A 164 -15.05 -18.39 7.03
CA ALA A 164 -16.00 -17.34 6.72
C ALA A 164 -17.34 -17.77 7.32
N PRO A 165 -17.91 -17.00 8.28
CA PRO A 165 -19.27 -17.26 8.71
C PRO A 165 -20.23 -17.13 7.51
N PRO A 166 -21.47 -17.61 7.58
CA PRO A 166 -22.44 -17.32 6.54
C PRO A 166 -22.62 -15.82 6.36
N VAL A 167 -22.53 -15.33 5.12
CA VAL A 167 -22.89 -13.94 4.80
C VAL A 167 -24.36 -13.74 5.15
N GLN A 168 -24.64 -12.73 5.96
CA GLN A 168 -26.00 -12.46 6.38
C GLN A 168 -26.74 -11.62 5.33
N TYR A 169 -27.79 -12.16 4.74
CA TYR A 169 -28.65 -11.36 3.86
C TYR A 169 -29.42 -10.31 4.67
N PRO A 170 -29.32 -9.01 4.37
CA PRO A 170 -30.11 -7.98 5.07
C PRO A 170 -31.61 -8.28 5.06
N LEU A 171 -32.28 -8.12 6.20
CA LEU A 171 -33.71 -8.42 6.30
C LEU A 171 -34.56 -7.49 5.42
N GLN A 172 -34.19 -6.22 5.31
CA GLN A 172 -34.89 -5.25 4.46
C GLN A 172 -34.74 -5.59 2.96
N ALA A 173 -33.53 -5.93 2.51
CA ALA A 173 -33.34 -6.40 1.14
C ALA A 173 -34.12 -7.70 0.84
N LEU A 174 -34.17 -8.64 1.79
CA LEU A 174 -35.02 -9.84 1.68
C LEU A 174 -36.52 -9.49 1.59
N ALA A 175 -37.01 -8.58 2.42
CA ALA A 175 -38.40 -8.14 2.42
C ALA A 175 -38.79 -7.46 1.10
N ALA A 176 -37.85 -6.76 0.47
CA ALA A 176 -38.04 -6.06 -0.80
C ALA A 176 -37.84 -6.95 -2.03
N ASN A 177 -37.41 -8.22 -1.87
CA ASN A 177 -36.95 -9.10 -2.95
C ASN A 177 -35.81 -8.47 -3.77
N GLU A 178 -34.94 -7.69 -3.12
CA GLU A 178 -33.87 -6.96 -3.76
C GLU A 178 -32.52 -7.62 -3.47
N GLY A 179 -31.61 -7.55 -4.45
CA GLY A 179 -30.27 -8.09 -4.36
C GLY A 179 -29.26 -7.16 -5.03
N GLY A 180 -28.02 -7.61 -5.11
CA GLY A 180 -26.94 -6.82 -5.71
C GLY A 180 -25.58 -7.44 -5.49
N THR A 181 -24.58 -6.89 -6.16
CA THR A 181 -23.18 -7.31 -5.99
C THR A 181 -22.35 -6.17 -5.43
N ALA A 182 -21.87 -6.34 -4.20
CA ALA A 182 -20.89 -5.45 -3.59
C ALA A 182 -19.47 -6.00 -3.82
N ILE A 183 -18.53 -5.14 -4.23
CA ILE A 183 -17.11 -5.51 -4.31
C ILE A 183 -16.40 -4.87 -3.13
N VAL A 184 -15.90 -5.70 -2.21
CA VAL A 184 -15.19 -5.27 -1.01
C VAL A 184 -13.69 -5.47 -1.18
N LEU A 185 -12.93 -4.44 -0.83
CA LEU A 185 -11.47 -4.45 -0.80
C LEU A 185 -11.01 -4.72 0.63
N VAL A 186 -10.24 -5.79 0.83
CA VAL A 186 -9.78 -6.24 2.14
C VAL A 186 -8.25 -6.26 2.16
N GLY A 187 -7.65 -5.51 3.08
CA GLY A 187 -6.22 -5.58 3.37
C GLY A 187 -5.93 -6.67 4.39
N VAL A 188 -5.18 -7.70 4.01
CA VAL A 188 -4.78 -8.80 4.91
C VAL A 188 -3.30 -8.68 5.22
N ASN A 189 -2.92 -8.69 6.51
CA ASN A 189 -1.53 -8.62 6.93
C ASN A 189 -0.81 -9.98 6.83
N ALA A 190 0.50 -9.98 7.08
CA ALA A 190 1.32 -11.19 7.07
C ALA A 190 0.95 -12.21 8.18
N ALA A 191 0.17 -11.82 9.20
CA ALA A 191 -0.37 -12.75 10.19
C ALA A 191 -1.73 -13.37 9.77
N GLY A 192 -2.32 -12.92 8.66
CA GLY A 192 -3.66 -13.35 8.22
C GLY A 192 -4.81 -12.54 8.84
N GLY A 193 -4.50 -11.50 9.63
CA GLY A 193 -5.48 -10.57 10.15
C GLY A 193 -5.93 -9.55 9.10
N VAL A 194 -7.12 -8.99 9.30
CA VAL A 194 -7.67 -7.92 8.46
C VAL A 194 -7.21 -6.56 9.00
N ASP A 195 -6.40 -5.84 8.23
CA ASP A 195 -5.93 -4.48 8.58
C ASP A 195 -7.00 -3.43 8.24
N PHE A 196 -7.65 -3.58 7.09
CA PHE A 196 -8.72 -2.67 6.68
C PHE A 196 -9.73 -3.36 5.76
N VAL A 197 -10.95 -2.81 5.77
CA VAL A 197 -12.04 -3.18 4.86
C VAL A 197 -12.60 -1.90 4.25
N ARG A 198 -12.79 -1.87 2.94
CA ARG A 198 -13.36 -0.74 2.22
C ARG A 198 -14.30 -1.22 1.13
N LEU A 199 -15.37 -0.46 0.89
CA LEU A 199 -16.21 -0.67 -0.27
C LEU A 199 -15.48 -0.16 -1.52
N GLN A 200 -15.31 -1.02 -2.52
CA GLN A 200 -14.76 -0.62 -3.81
C GLN A 200 -15.87 -0.34 -4.83
N THR A 201 -16.91 -1.16 -4.84
CA THR A 201 -18.07 -1.00 -5.72
C THR A 201 -19.30 -1.29 -4.90
N SER A 202 -20.20 -0.31 -4.81
CA SER A 202 -21.49 -0.44 -4.16
C SER A 202 -22.40 -1.38 -4.96
N SER A 203 -23.23 -2.13 -4.23
CA SER A 203 -24.35 -2.90 -4.76
C SER A 203 -25.52 -2.02 -5.21
N GLY A 204 -25.52 -0.74 -4.85
CA GLY A 204 -26.65 0.18 -4.98
C GLY A 204 -27.50 0.29 -3.73
N ARG A 205 -27.22 -0.47 -2.66
CA ARG A 205 -27.94 -0.41 -1.38
C ARG A 205 -27.01 -0.40 -0.17
N ALA A 206 -27.29 0.50 0.78
CA ALA A 206 -26.45 0.66 1.96
C ALA A 206 -26.45 -0.58 2.87
N ASP A 207 -27.59 -1.27 3.01
CA ASP A 207 -27.74 -2.47 3.85
C ASP A 207 -26.94 -3.68 3.31
N ILE A 208 -26.97 -3.91 2.00
CA ILE A 208 -26.19 -4.95 1.32
C ILE A 208 -24.69 -4.66 1.43
N ASP A 209 -24.29 -3.41 1.18
CA ASP A 209 -22.88 -3.00 1.27
C ASP A 209 -22.35 -3.16 2.70
N ALA A 210 -23.13 -2.77 3.70
CA ALA A 210 -22.77 -2.90 5.11
C ALA A 210 -22.59 -4.36 5.52
N SER A 211 -23.52 -5.24 5.10
CA SER A 211 -23.42 -6.68 5.39
C SER A 211 -22.19 -7.31 4.73
N ALA A 212 -21.88 -6.94 3.48
CA ALA A 212 -20.69 -7.42 2.79
C ALA A 212 -19.40 -7.01 3.53
N MET A 213 -19.33 -5.75 3.98
CA MET A 213 -18.19 -5.22 4.72
C MET A 213 -18.06 -5.85 6.11
N ASP A 214 -19.15 -5.97 6.88
CA ASP A 214 -19.14 -6.63 8.19
C ASP A 214 -18.67 -8.09 8.07
N HIS A 215 -19.22 -8.84 7.11
CA HIS A 215 -18.80 -10.21 6.87
C HIS A 215 -17.30 -10.28 6.54
N ALA A 216 -16.79 -9.38 5.69
CA ALA A 216 -15.37 -9.32 5.35
C ALA A 216 -14.48 -9.05 6.59
N ARG A 217 -14.94 -8.22 7.53
CA ARG A 217 -14.25 -7.94 8.81
C ARG A 217 -14.18 -9.18 9.71
N ARG A 218 -15.24 -9.99 9.74
CA ARG A 218 -15.33 -11.22 10.55
C ARG A 218 -14.66 -12.44 9.90
N THR A 219 -14.31 -12.35 8.63
CA THR A 219 -13.68 -13.45 7.90
C THR A 219 -12.22 -13.61 8.33
N LEU A 220 -11.81 -14.85 8.63
CA LEU A 220 -10.41 -15.18 8.87
C LEU A 220 -9.72 -15.51 7.54
N PHE A 221 -8.53 -14.94 7.36
CA PHE A 221 -7.73 -15.13 6.16
C PHE A 221 -6.42 -15.86 6.45
N LYS A 222 -5.99 -16.67 5.50
CA LYS A 222 -4.58 -17.06 5.35
C LYS A 222 -3.86 -15.93 4.63
N PRO A 223 -2.67 -15.50 5.08
CA PRO A 223 -1.92 -14.44 4.43
C PRO A 223 -1.51 -14.83 3.01
N ALA A 224 -1.24 -13.82 2.20
CA ALA A 224 -0.57 -14.02 0.91
C ALA A 224 0.85 -14.55 1.13
N MET A 225 1.34 -15.40 0.25
CA MET A 225 2.67 -15.98 0.30
C MET A 225 3.49 -15.51 -0.89
N ALA A 226 4.70 -14.99 -0.66
CA ALA A 226 5.68 -14.71 -1.69
C ALA A 226 7.04 -15.29 -1.27
N ASN A 227 7.67 -16.08 -2.14
CA ASN A 227 8.94 -16.76 -1.83
C ASN A 227 8.89 -17.53 -0.49
N LEU A 228 7.79 -18.24 -0.24
CA LEU A 228 7.50 -18.98 1.00
C LEU A 228 7.44 -18.14 2.29
N LYS A 229 7.37 -16.81 2.17
CA LYS A 229 7.18 -15.90 3.30
C LYS A 229 5.78 -15.28 3.26
N PRO A 230 5.10 -15.16 4.40
CA PRO A 230 3.82 -14.47 4.45
C PRO A 230 4.04 -12.96 4.24
N ILE A 231 3.21 -12.34 3.42
CA ILE A 231 3.24 -10.92 3.11
C ILE A 231 1.87 -10.30 3.30
N ALA A 232 1.85 -9.00 3.62
CA ALA A 232 0.61 -8.22 3.58
C ALA A 232 0.16 -8.03 2.13
N ARG A 233 -1.12 -8.24 1.86
CA ARG A 233 -1.69 -8.06 0.52
C ARG A 233 -3.18 -7.73 0.56
N THR A 234 -3.60 -6.90 -0.38
CA THR A 234 -5.00 -6.55 -0.57
C THR A 234 -5.69 -7.50 -1.54
N VAL A 235 -6.91 -7.94 -1.22
CA VAL A 235 -7.76 -8.79 -2.05
C VAL A 235 -9.10 -8.13 -2.33
N ARG A 236 -9.65 -8.37 -3.52
CA ARG A 236 -10.99 -7.93 -3.94
C ARG A 236 -11.96 -9.11 -3.83
N ILE A 237 -13.01 -8.96 -3.04
CA ILE A 237 -13.98 -10.02 -2.79
C ILE A 237 -15.35 -9.57 -3.29
N PRO A 238 -15.90 -10.23 -4.33
CA PRO A 238 -17.28 -10.00 -4.74
C PRO A 238 -18.24 -10.71 -3.77
N TYR A 239 -19.21 -9.97 -3.26
CA TYR A 239 -20.33 -10.49 -2.48
C TYR A 239 -21.59 -10.35 -3.32
N ASN A 240 -22.11 -11.48 -3.82
CA ASN A 240 -23.33 -11.53 -4.62
C ASN A 240 -24.51 -11.95 -3.75
N PHE A 241 -25.49 -11.07 -3.59
CA PHE A 241 -26.73 -11.32 -2.89
C PHE A 241 -27.83 -11.59 -3.92
N SER A 242 -28.26 -12.85 -4.05
CA SER A 242 -29.41 -13.24 -4.88
C SER A 242 -30.54 -13.80 -4.01
N PHE A 243 -31.77 -13.41 -4.35
CA PHE A 243 -33.00 -13.78 -3.65
C PHE A 243 -33.49 -15.21 -4.00
N ASP A 244 -32.95 -15.84 -5.06
CA ASP A 244 -33.46 -17.10 -5.62
C ASP A 244 -33.51 -18.29 -4.64
N ALA A 245 -32.82 -18.19 -3.50
CA ALA A 245 -32.73 -19.23 -2.49
C ALA A 245 -33.62 -19.02 -1.25
N TRP A 246 -34.46 -17.97 -1.19
CA TRP A 246 -35.27 -17.70 0.01
C TRP A 246 -36.65 -18.38 -0.03
N PRO A 247 -37.04 -19.14 1.01
CA PRO A 247 -38.33 -19.82 1.05
C PRO A 247 -39.50 -18.81 1.08
N ALA A 248 -40.44 -18.95 0.13
CA ALA A 248 -41.60 -18.06 0.02
C ALA A 248 -42.49 -18.06 1.27
N ASP A 249 -42.53 -19.18 2.01
CA ASP A 249 -43.26 -19.31 3.28
C ASP A 249 -42.69 -18.42 4.40
N LYS A 250 -41.45 -17.95 4.27
CA LYS A 250 -40.81 -17.03 5.22
C LYS A 250 -40.80 -15.58 4.76
N ALA A 251 -40.98 -15.31 3.47
CA ALA A 251 -40.86 -13.96 2.91
C ALA A 251 -41.86 -12.97 3.53
N ALA A 252 -43.13 -13.37 3.66
CA ALA A 252 -44.17 -12.55 4.31
C ALA A 252 -43.79 -12.22 5.77
N MET A 253 -43.31 -13.22 6.51
CA MET A 253 -42.91 -13.04 7.90
C MET A 253 -41.68 -12.14 8.07
N VAL A 254 -40.73 -12.18 7.12
CA VAL A 254 -39.61 -11.23 7.08
C VAL A 254 -40.11 -9.81 6.84
N ALA A 255 -41.01 -9.60 5.88
CA ALA A 255 -41.56 -8.27 5.60
C ALA A 255 -42.32 -7.71 6.81
N ASP A 256 -43.17 -8.52 7.45
CA ASP A 256 -43.90 -8.12 8.65
C ASP A 256 -42.94 -7.78 9.81
N TYR A 257 -41.86 -8.57 9.97
CA TYR A 257 -40.86 -8.31 11.00
C TYR A 257 -40.09 -7.01 10.74
N VAL A 258 -39.68 -6.75 9.50
CA VAL A 258 -39.00 -5.51 9.11
C VAL A 258 -39.86 -4.28 9.40
N HIS A 259 -41.16 -4.33 9.10
CA HIS A 259 -42.09 -3.26 9.45
C HIS A 259 -42.20 -3.09 10.96
N ALA A 260 -42.35 -4.17 11.73
CA ALA A 260 -42.48 -4.11 13.18
C ALA A 260 -41.23 -3.50 13.85
N VAL A 261 -40.03 -3.86 13.40
CA VAL A 261 -38.76 -3.29 13.90
C VAL A 261 -38.64 -1.82 13.51
N GLY A 262 -38.93 -1.47 12.26
CA GLY A 262 -38.86 -0.08 11.78
C GLY A 262 -39.81 0.85 12.52
N ASP A 263 -41.04 0.39 12.78
CA ASP A 263 -42.03 1.12 13.55
C ASP A 263 -41.60 1.31 15.01
N GLU A 264 -40.95 0.31 15.61
CA GLU A 264 -40.45 0.40 16.99
C GLU A 264 -39.32 1.41 17.13
N ILE A 265 -38.37 1.40 16.18
CA ILE A 265 -37.28 2.39 16.11
C ILE A 265 -37.87 3.79 15.92
N ALA A 266 -38.82 3.95 14.99
CA ALA A 266 -39.45 5.25 14.72
C ALA A 266 -40.24 5.81 15.91
N ARG A 267 -40.77 4.95 16.80
CA ARG A 267 -41.43 5.36 18.05
C ARG A 267 -40.44 5.82 19.12
N HIS A 268 -39.26 5.19 19.19
CA HIS A 268 -38.29 5.42 20.25
C HIS A 268 -37.23 6.47 19.91
N TRP A 269 -37.05 6.79 18.62
CA TRP A 269 -36.02 7.70 18.17
C TRP A 269 -36.60 8.91 17.44
N THR A 270 -36.19 10.10 17.88
CA THR A 270 -36.41 11.35 17.16
C THR A 270 -35.05 11.90 16.71
N PRO A 271 -34.78 12.03 15.40
CA PRO A 271 -33.51 12.53 14.92
C PRO A 271 -33.22 13.94 15.47
N PRO A 272 -32.03 14.20 16.03
CA PRO A 272 -31.65 15.54 16.46
C PRO A 272 -31.45 16.45 15.25
N SER A 273 -31.85 17.71 15.35
CA SER A 273 -31.58 18.71 14.31
C SER A 273 -30.08 19.11 14.32
N PRO A 274 -29.42 19.28 13.16
CA PRO A 274 -29.93 19.23 11.79
C PRO A 274 -29.61 17.91 11.06
N ALA A 275 -30.18 16.78 11.47
CA ALA A 275 -30.12 15.56 10.64
C ALA A 275 -30.76 15.82 9.27
N SER A 276 -30.06 15.48 8.19
CA SER A 276 -30.56 15.62 6.82
C SER A 276 -31.66 14.59 6.57
N ALA A 277 -32.84 15.03 6.09
CA ALA A 277 -33.89 14.11 5.66
C ALA A 277 -33.36 13.19 4.55
N GLY A 278 -33.73 11.91 4.60
CA GLY A 278 -33.28 10.88 3.65
C GLY A 278 -31.88 10.32 3.90
N SER A 279 -31.16 10.72 4.96
CA SER A 279 -29.89 10.09 5.32
C SER A 279 -30.08 8.64 5.78
N HIS A 280 -29.20 7.76 5.27
CA HIS A 280 -29.18 6.34 5.62
C HIS A 280 -28.23 6.08 6.79
N CYS A 281 -28.62 5.19 7.70
CA CYS A 281 -27.73 4.69 8.74
C CYS A 281 -27.97 3.21 9.01
N VAL A 282 -27.05 2.39 8.52
CA VAL A 282 -27.09 0.95 8.77
C VAL A 282 -26.48 0.64 10.12
N LEU A 283 -27.27 -0.02 10.96
CA LEU A 283 -26.85 -0.54 12.26
C LEU A 283 -26.66 -2.05 12.19
N GLY A 284 -25.64 -2.56 12.88
CA GLY A 284 -25.58 -3.96 13.32
C GLY A 284 -26.27 -4.09 14.67
N ILE A 285 -27.30 -4.92 14.77
CA ILE A 285 -28.07 -5.13 16.00
C ILE A 285 -27.88 -6.57 16.47
N SER A 286 -27.46 -6.74 17.73
CA SER A 286 -27.33 -8.04 18.41
C SER A 286 -28.47 -8.24 19.39
N GLN A 287 -29.14 -9.40 19.35
CA GLN A 287 -30.26 -9.72 20.23
C GLN A 287 -30.21 -11.15 20.78
N GLN A 288 -30.83 -11.34 21.95
CA GLN A 288 -31.12 -12.66 22.52
C GLN A 288 -32.41 -13.25 21.91
N ALA A 289 -32.64 -14.54 22.14
CA ALA A 289 -33.80 -15.25 21.58
C ALA A 289 -35.16 -14.70 22.06
N ASP A 290 -35.20 -14.01 23.19
CA ASP A 290 -36.39 -13.33 23.71
C ASP A 290 -36.58 -11.91 23.12
N GLY A 291 -35.68 -11.47 22.25
CA GLY A 291 -35.69 -10.16 21.59
C GLY A 291 -34.84 -9.13 22.30
N THR A 292 -34.32 -9.41 23.49
CA THR A 292 -33.54 -8.46 24.28
C THR A 292 -32.32 -7.98 23.47
N ILE A 293 -32.23 -6.67 23.28
CA ILE A 293 -31.14 -6.03 22.53
C ILE A 293 -29.91 -6.02 23.43
N THR A 294 -28.85 -6.69 22.97
CA THR A 294 -27.57 -6.79 23.68
C THR A 294 -26.57 -5.78 23.19
N ASP A 295 -26.62 -5.44 21.90
CA ASP A 295 -25.78 -4.40 21.32
C ASP A 295 -26.41 -3.79 20.07
N ALA A 296 -25.99 -2.57 19.76
CA ALA A 296 -26.30 -1.87 18.54
C ALA A 296 -25.10 -0.97 18.19
N GLU A 297 -24.59 -1.13 16.98
CA GLU A 297 -23.41 -0.40 16.51
C GLU A 297 -23.64 0.13 15.09
N PRO A 298 -23.19 1.37 14.80
CA PRO A 298 -23.27 1.90 13.45
C PRO A 298 -22.22 1.25 12.57
N LEU A 299 -22.60 0.88 11.35
CA LEU A 299 -21.69 0.35 10.34
C LEU A 299 -21.12 1.46 9.46
N ASP A 300 -20.09 1.13 8.67
CA ASP A 300 -19.32 2.10 7.87
C ASP A 300 -20.15 2.86 6.82
N THR A 301 -21.36 2.37 6.51
CA THR A 301 -22.29 2.99 5.55
C THR A 301 -23.23 4.01 6.20
N CYS A 302 -23.06 4.33 7.49
CA CYS A 302 -23.90 5.31 8.16
C CYS A 302 -23.52 6.76 7.80
N GLU A 303 -24.47 7.48 7.20
CA GLU A 303 -24.33 8.86 6.71
C GLU A 303 -24.65 9.92 7.76
N LEU A 304 -25.22 9.53 8.91
CA LEU A 304 -25.54 10.44 10.00
C LEU A 304 -24.28 11.04 10.61
N ASP A 305 -24.35 12.29 11.03
CA ASP A 305 -23.31 12.93 11.84
C ASP A 305 -23.15 12.23 13.20
N ASP A 306 -22.05 12.51 13.90
CA ASP A 306 -21.70 11.83 15.14
C ASP A 306 -22.78 11.98 16.24
N ASN A 307 -23.48 13.12 16.29
CA ASN A 307 -24.53 13.36 17.29
C ASN A 307 -25.80 12.56 16.96
N ALA A 308 -26.27 12.64 15.71
CA ALA A 308 -27.43 11.88 15.24
C ALA A 308 -27.19 10.37 15.32
N ARG A 309 -25.99 9.92 14.96
CA ARG A 309 -25.57 8.52 15.05
C ARG A 309 -25.56 8.03 16.50
N ALA A 310 -24.96 8.78 17.42
CA ALA A 310 -24.96 8.43 18.84
C ALA A 310 -26.38 8.40 19.43
N SER A 311 -27.22 9.37 19.05
CA SER A 311 -28.63 9.43 19.45
C SER A 311 -29.41 8.20 18.97
N LEU A 312 -29.23 7.79 17.71
CA LEU A 312 -29.87 6.60 17.15
C LEU A 312 -29.46 5.32 17.89
N VAL A 313 -28.15 5.12 18.08
CA VAL A 313 -27.61 3.95 18.80
C VAL A 313 -28.17 3.87 20.21
N GLN A 314 -28.19 5.00 20.92
CA GLN A 314 -28.73 5.07 22.27
C GLN A 314 -30.23 4.75 22.30
N ALA A 315 -31.01 5.28 21.36
CA ALA A 315 -32.44 5.01 21.26
C ALA A 315 -32.70 3.52 21.04
N VAL A 316 -31.99 2.90 20.09
CA VAL A 316 -32.12 1.45 19.83
C VAL A 316 -31.78 0.62 21.05
N LYS A 317 -30.66 0.93 21.74
CA LYS A 317 -30.28 0.23 22.98
C LYS A 317 -31.30 0.41 24.11
N SER A 318 -32.02 1.55 24.14
CA SER A 318 -33.02 1.85 25.17
C SER A 318 -34.36 1.14 24.99
N MET A 319 -34.65 0.58 23.81
CA MET A 319 -35.92 -0.14 23.54
C MET A 319 -36.08 -1.41 24.38
N GLY A 320 -34.98 -1.95 24.91
CA GLY A 320 -34.98 -3.16 25.73
C GLY A 320 -35.07 -4.43 24.90
N ALA A 321 -36.18 -4.67 24.20
CA ALA A 321 -36.38 -5.87 23.39
C ALA A 321 -37.14 -5.61 22.08
N LEU A 322 -36.76 -6.32 21.02
CA LEU A 322 -37.46 -6.34 19.74
C LEU A 322 -38.67 -7.28 19.76
N PRO A 323 -39.67 -7.09 18.87
CA PRO A 323 -40.80 -7.99 18.75
C PRO A 323 -40.38 -9.43 18.40
N THR A 324 -40.80 -10.41 19.18
CA THR A 324 -40.45 -11.83 18.95
C THR A 324 -41.65 -12.72 18.66
N VAL A 325 -42.83 -12.38 19.20
CA VAL A 325 -44.05 -13.19 19.04
C VAL A 325 -44.43 -13.30 17.57
N GLY A 326 -44.39 -14.52 17.02
CA GLY A 326 -44.72 -14.80 15.63
C GLY A 326 -43.55 -14.65 14.65
N TYR A 327 -42.34 -14.34 15.13
CA TYR A 327 -41.14 -14.15 14.31
C TYR A 327 -40.05 -15.21 14.55
N ASP A 328 -40.36 -16.29 15.27
CA ASP A 328 -39.39 -17.30 15.71
C ASP A 328 -38.57 -17.91 14.55
N LYS A 329 -39.17 -18.08 13.37
CA LYS A 329 -38.47 -18.69 12.21
C LYS A 329 -37.64 -17.71 11.38
N VAL A 330 -37.70 -16.40 11.69
CA VAL A 330 -36.86 -15.36 11.07
C VAL A 330 -35.92 -14.70 12.08
N PHE A 331 -35.92 -15.17 13.33
CA PHE A 331 -35.00 -14.74 14.37
C PHE A 331 -33.54 -14.86 13.92
N ARG A 332 -32.76 -13.81 14.23
CA ARG A 332 -31.31 -13.80 14.06
C ARG A 332 -30.66 -13.17 15.29
N PRO A 333 -29.60 -13.80 15.84
CA PRO A 333 -28.89 -13.25 17.00
C PRO A 333 -28.12 -11.97 16.66
N TRP A 334 -27.77 -11.76 15.39
CA TRP A 334 -27.24 -10.52 14.87
C TRP A 334 -27.84 -10.29 13.47
N PHE A 335 -28.16 -9.05 13.12
CA PHE A 335 -28.61 -8.66 11.79
C PHE A 335 -28.30 -7.17 11.52
N VAL A 336 -28.29 -6.79 10.24
CA VAL A 336 -28.18 -5.38 9.83
C VAL A 336 -29.54 -4.77 9.58
N PHE A 337 -29.71 -3.50 9.95
CA PHE A 337 -30.93 -2.73 9.74
C PHE A 337 -30.59 -1.28 9.35
N ASP A 338 -31.06 -0.84 8.19
CA ASP A 338 -30.94 0.51 7.66
C ASP A 338 -32.06 1.40 8.19
N VAL A 339 -31.69 2.46 8.90
CA VAL A 339 -32.59 3.48 9.42
C VAL A 339 -32.47 4.70 8.53
N VAL A 340 -33.58 5.08 7.90
CA VAL A 340 -33.65 6.28 7.05
C VAL A 340 -34.36 7.39 7.81
N THR A 341 -33.70 8.54 7.95
CA THR A 341 -34.31 9.72 8.58
C THR A 341 -35.42 10.27 7.71
N LYS A 342 -36.60 10.49 8.31
CA LYS A 342 -37.74 11.16 7.67
C LYS A 342 -37.59 12.68 7.71
#